data_AF-A0A5K1FW61-F1
#
_entry.id   AF-A0A5K1FW61-F1
#
_cell.length_a   1.000
_cell.length_b   1.000
_cell.length_c   1.000
_cell.angle_alpha   90.00
_cell.angle_beta   90.00
_cell.angle_gamma   90.00
#
_symmetry.space_group_name_H-M   'P 1'
#
loop_
_entity.id
_entity.type
_entity.pdbx_description
1 polymer ?
#
loop_
_entity_poly.entity_id
_entity_poly.type
_entity_poly.pdbx_seq_one_letter_code
_entity_poly.pdbx_strand_id
1 'polypeptide(L)' 'VTLGISTLLSYVPVSLGTAHQAGALTLLTMMVILTHTVRKPSPALLKSLASLPKS' A
#
# COMPACT_ATOMS: atom_id res chain seq x y z
N VAL A 1 17.90 -8.95 16.22
CA VAL A 1 17.49 -10.18 16.96
C VAL A 1 17.30 -9.90 18.44
N THR A 2 18.27 -9.28 19.12
CA THR A 2 18.21 -8.85 20.54
C THR A 2 17.01 -7.95 20.86
N LEU A 3 16.66 -7.03 19.96
CA LEU A 3 15.51 -6.13 20.14
C LEU A 3 14.16 -6.86 20.18
N GLY A 4 14.00 -7.93 19.38
CA GLY A 4 12.78 -8.75 19.37
C GLY A 4 12.62 -9.62 20.62
N ILE A 5 13.75 -10.05 21.21
CA ILE A 5 13.77 -10.79 22.47
C ILE A 5 13.47 -9.84 23.64
N SER A 6 14.01 -8.62 23.63
CA SER A 6 13.66 -7.60 24.63
C SER A 6 12.19 -7.17 24.59
N THR A 7 11.53 -7.17 23.43
CA THR A 7 10.07 -6.90 23.39
C THR A 7 9.23 -8.03 23.98
N LEU A 8 9.63 -9.29 23.85
CA LEU A 8 8.96 -10.42 24.50
C LEU A 8 9.18 -10.45 26.02
N LEU A 9 10.35 -9.98 26.50
CA LEU A 9 10.74 -10.02 27.91
C LEU A 9 10.36 -8.76 28.72
N SER A 10 10.19 -7.59 28.08
CA SER A 10 9.96 -6.29 28.76
C SER A 10 8.49 -5.83 28.81
N TYR A 11 7.51 -6.75 28.84
CA TYR A 11 6.07 -6.43 29.00
C TYR A 11 5.40 -5.59 27.89
N VAL A 12 6.07 -5.28 26.77
CA VAL A 12 5.39 -4.68 25.61
C VAL A 12 4.73 -5.80 24.81
N PRO A 13 3.38 -5.87 24.72
CA PRO A 13 2.72 -6.98 24.07
C PRO A 13 3.13 -7.05 22.61
N VAL A 14 3.76 -8.15 22.20
CA VAL A 14 4.09 -8.41 20.79
C VAL A 14 2.85 -8.29 19.90
N SER A 15 1.67 -8.68 20.42
CA SER A 15 0.39 -8.48 19.75
C SER A 15 0.08 -7.02 19.44
N LEU A 16 0.43 -6.05 20.31
CA LEU A 16 0.21 -4.62 20.04
C LEU A 16 1.20 -4.08 19.00
N GLY A 17 2.47 -4.48 19.10
CA GLY A 17 3.49 -4.09 18.12
C GLY A 17 3.18 -4.64 16.73
N THR A 18 2.77 -5.92 16.65
CA THR A 18 2.34 -6.55 15.40
C THR A 18 1.04 -5.96 14.87
N ALA A 19 0.07 -5.63 15.73
CA ALA A 19 -1.14 -4.92 15.32
C ALA A 19 -0.83 -3.53 14.75
N HIS A 20 0.12 -2.78 15.34
CA HIS A 20 0.54 -1.49 14.81
C HIS A 20 1.22 -1.61 13.44
N GLN A 21 2.16 -2.55 13.30
CA GLN A 21 2.84 -2.79 12.02
C GLN A 21 1.87 -3.27 10.93
N ALA A 22 0.97 -4.20 11.27
CA ALA A 22 -0.07 -4.67 10.37
C ALA A 22 -1.01 -3.51 9.97
N GLY A 23 -1.43 -2.67 10.92
CA GLY A 23 -2.26 -1.50 10.65
C GLY A 23 -1.59 -0.50 9.72
N ALA A 24 -0.31 -0.17 9.95
CA ALA A 24 0.45 0.72 9.07
C ALA A 24 0.55 0.15 7.64
N LEU A 25 0.82 -1.15 7.51
CA LEU A 25 0.87 -1.82 6.21
C LEU A 25 -0.49 -1.81 5.51
N THR A 26 -1.59 -2.12 6.23
CA THR A 26 -2.95 -2.08 5.67
C THR A 26 -3.32 -0.69 5.17
N LEU A 27 -3.03 0.36 5.95
CA LEU A 27 -3.28 1.74 5.54
C LEU A 27 -2.48 2.13 4.30
N LEU A 28 -1.19 1.77 4.26
CA LEU A 28 -0.35 2.01 3.10
C LEU A 28 -0.90 1.31 1.86
N THR A 29 -1.25 0.02 1.97
CA THR A 29 -1.85 -0.75 0.86
C THR A 29 -3.15 -0.12 0.37
N MET A 30 -4.02 0.31 1.29
CA MET A 30 -5.29 0.97 0.95
C MET A 30 -5.05 2.29 0.22
N MET A 31 -4.07 3.09 0.66
CA MET A 31 -3.68 4.35 0.01
C MET A 31 -3.11 4.14 -1.39
N VAL A 32 -2.27 3.11 -1.58
CA VAL A 32 -1.74 2.73 -2.91
C VAL A 32 -2.90 2.35 -3.84
N ILE A 33 -3.79 1.46 -3.42
CA ILE A 33 -4.94 1.03 -4.22
C ILE A 33 -5.82 2.24 -4.57
N LEU A 34 -6.18 3.06 -3.59
CA LEU A 34 -7.00 4.25 -3.82
C LEU A 34 -6.36 5.18 -4.86
N THR A 35 -5.06 5.43 -4.75
CA THR A 35 -4.32 6.26 -5.71
C THR A 35 -4.41 5.69 -7.12
N HIS A 36 -4.31 4.37 -7.28
CA HIS A 36 -4.46 3.71 -8.58
C HIS A 36 -5.90 3.74 -9.10
N THR A 37 -6.90 3.57 -8.24
CA THR A 37 -8.32 3.58 -8.62
C THR A 37 -8.79 4.96 -9.07
N VAL A 38 -8.34 6.04 -8.42
CA VAL A 38 -8.77 7.41 -8.77
C VAL A 38 -7.90 8.05 -9.87
N ARG A 39 -6.79 7.41 -10.25
CA ARG A 39 -5.89 7.94 -11.27
C ARG A 39 -6.55 7.89 -12.64
N LYS A 40 -6.76 9.07 -13.22
CA LYS A 40 -7.24 9.18 -14.61
C LYS A 40 -6.20 8.63 -15.59
N PRO A 41 -6.62 7.98 -16.68
CA PRO A 41 -5.72 7.55 -17.73
C PRO A 41 -4.97 8.76 -18.32
N SER A 42 -3.70 8.53 -18.69
CA SER A 42 -2.86 9.60 -19.26
C SER A 42 -3.52 10.20 -20.50
N PRO A 43 -3.59 11.54 -20.64
CA PRO A 43 -4.08 12.18 -21.86
C PRO A 43 -3.34 11.73 -23.12
N ALA A 44 -2.04 11.39 -23.00
CA ALA A 44 -1.24 10.87 -24.12
C ALA A 44 -1.70 9.47 -24.55
N LEU A 45 -2.01 8.59 -23.58
CA LEU A 45 -2.59 7.27 -23.84
C LEU A 45 -3.94 7.44 -24.55
N LEU A 46 -4.82 8.30 -24.03
CA LEU A 46 -6.13 8.54 -24.62
C LEU A 46 -6.02 9.05 -26.07
N LYS A 47 -5.09 9.97 -26.36
CA LYS A 47 -4.82 10.44 -27.73
C LYS A 47 -4.33 9.33 -28.64
N SER A 48 -3.43 8.46 -28.15
CA SER A 48 -2.93 7.32 -28.92
C SER A 48 -4.04 6.32 -29.26
N LEU A 49 -4.89 5.96 -28.30
CA LEU A 49 -6.04 5.08 -28.55
C LEU A 49 -7.03 5.69 -29.54
N ALA A 50 -7.28 7.00 -29.47
CA ALA A 50 -8.16 7.70 -30.40
C ALA A 50 -7.62 7.73 -31.85
N SER A 51 -6.30 7.57 -32.04
CA SER A 51 -5.67 7.53 -33.37
C SER A 51 -5.67 6.16 -34.04
N LEU A 52 -6.15 5.11 -33.35
CA LEU A 52 -6.22 3.76 -33.93
C LEU A 52 -7.24 3.71 -35.09
N PRO A 53 -6.88 3.14 -36.25
CA PRO A 53 -7.80 2.99 -37.36
C PRO A 53 -8.93 2.02 -36.99
N LYS A 54 -10.19 2.41 -37.29
CA LYS A 54 -11.35 1.50 -37.14
C LYS A 54 -11.27 0.42 -38.23
N SER A 55 -11.23 -0.83 -37.81
CA SER A 55 -11.39 -2.01 -38.69
C SER A 55 -12.83 -2.19 -39.14
#